data_AF-A0A6G3S2S8-F1
#
_entry.id   AF-A0A6G3S2S8-F1
#
_cell.length_a   1.000
_cell.length_b   1.000
_cell.length_c   1.000
_cell.angle_alpha   90.00
_cell.angle_beta   90.00
_cell.angle_gamma   90.00
#
_symmetry.space_group_name_H-M   'P 1'
#
loop_
_entity.id
_entity.type
_entity.pdbx_description
1 polymer ?
#
loop_
_entity_poly.entity_id
_entity_poly.type
_entity_poly.pdbx_seq_one_letter_code
_entity_poly.pdbx_strand_id
1 'polypeptide(L)'
;MAGMITTVGPSVRLGALVPLTRPGWTEAGRHLLAGLELAVHEVNEAGGIAGRPLELEVRDTAADPERAAAAVDELAAAGVAAVVGEYHSVVAR
;
A
#
# COMPACT_ATOMS: atom_id res chain seq x y z
N MET A 1 38.97 -11.55 2.23
CA MET A 1 37.77 -10.77 2.59
C MET A 1 36.60 -11.33 1.80
N ALA A 2 35.91 -12.33 2.34
CA ALA A 2 34.75 -12.95 1.70
C ALA A 2 33.58 -11.98 1.75
N GLY A 3 33.07 -11.56 0.58
CA GLY A 3 31.90 -10.71 0.47
C GLY A 3 30.67 -11.43 1.01
N MET A 4 29.95 -10.79 1.93
CA MET A 4 28.64 -11.26 2.37
C MET A 4 27.68 -11.20 1.19
N ILE A 5 27.24 -12.36 0.71
CA ILE A 5 26.07 -12.45 -0.16
C ILE A 5 24.86 -12.21 0.74
N THR A 6 24.39 -10.97 0.82
CA THR A 6 23.09 -10.68 1.43
C THR A 6 22.04 -11.17 0.45
N THR A 7 21.43 -12.32 0.73
CA THR A 7 20.24 -12.76 -0.01
C THR A 7 19.15 -11.74 0.24
N VAL A 8 18.85 -10.88 -0.75
CA VAL A 8 17.70 -9.99 -0.70
C VAL A 8 16.45 -10.88 -0.67
N GLY A 9 15.77 -10.89 0.48
CA GLY A 9 14.49 -11.59 0.62
C GLY A 9 13.43 -10.99 -0.33
N PRO A 10 12.27 -11.66 -0.50
CA PRO A 10 11.20 -11.15 -1.38
C PRO A 10 10.77 -9.74 -0.96
N SER A 11 10.18 -8.95 -1.85
CA SER A 11 9.69 -7.61 -1.53
C SER A 11 8.76 -7.59 -0.31
N VAL A 12 8.80 -6.50 0.46
CA VAL A 12 7.77 -6.22 1.47
C VAL A 12 6.60 -5.59 0.73
N ARG A 13 5.44 -6.23 0.74
CA ARG A 13 4.25 -5.73 0.03
C ARG A 13 3.33 -5.01 1.00
N LEU A 14 2.91 -3.80 0.66
CA LEU A 14 1.89 -3.04 1.38
C LEU A 14 0.63 -2.94 0.53
N GLY A 15 -0.52 -3.14 1.14
CA GLY A 15 -1.81 -2.83 0.53
C GLY A 15 -2.18 -1.37 0.76
N ALA A 16 -2.66 -0.66 -0.26
CA ALA A 16 -3.14 0.71 -0.15
C ALA A 16 -4.63 0.79 -0.50
N LEU A 17 -5.43 1.27 0.45
CA LEU A 17 -6.84 1.58 0.22
C LEU A 17 -7.01 3.08 -0.04
N VAL A 18 -7.59 3.41 -1.19
CA VAL A 18 -7.73 4.80 -1.67
C VAL A 18 -9.08 5.04 -2.36
N PRO A 19 -9.77 6.17 -2.15
CA PRO A 19 -11.04 6.47 -2.79
C PRO A 19 -10.83 7.10 -4.17
N LEU A 20 -10.56 6.30 -5.20
CA LEU A 20 -10.23 6.77 -6.55
C LEU A 20 -11.45 6.94 -7.46
N THR A 21 -12.59 6.33 -7.12
CA THR A 21 -13.84 6.50 -7.86
C THR A 21 -14.95 7.11 -6.99
N ARG A 22 -15.98 7.66 -7.64
CA ARG A 22 -17.18 8.15 -6.96
C ARG A 22 -17.96 6.99 -6.32
N PRO A 23 -18.63 7.18 -5.16
CA PRO A 23 -18.87 8.44 -4.45
C PRO A 23 -17.70 8.99 -3.62
N GLY A 24 -16.58 8.28 -3.55
CA GLY A 24 -15.39 8.74 -2.85
C GLY A 24 -14.82 10.07 -3.36
N TRP A 25 -14.09 10.76 -2.49
CA TRP A 25 -13.40 12.00 -2.82
C TRP A 25 -12.16 11.74 -3.68
N THR A 26 -12.35 11.62 -4.99
CA THR A 26 -11.31 11.25 -5.96
C THR A 26 -10.04 12.11 -5.87
N GLU A 27 -10.15 13.43 -5.71
CA GLU A 27 -8.97 14.31 -5.60
C GLU A 27 -8.17 14.03 -4.32
N ALA A 28 -8.85 13.81 -3.18
CA ALA A 28 -8.17 13.40 -1.95
C ALA A 28 -7.51 12.02 -2.10
N GLY A 29 -8.18 11.08 -2.78
CA GLY A 29 -7.61 9.76 -3.10
C GLY A 29 -6.36 9.84 -3.97
N ARG A 30 -6.32 10.74 -4.95
CA ARG A 30 -5.12 10.98 -5.78
C ARG A 30 -3.97 11.56 -4.97
N HIS A 31 -4.24 12.55 -4.11
CA HIS A 31 -3.21 13.10 -3.22
C HIS A 31 -2.69 12.06 -2.23
N LEU A 32 -3.56 11.21 -1.68
CA LEU A 32 -3.18 10.12 -0.80
C LEU A 32 -2.28 9.11 -1.53
N LEU A 33 -2.69 8.66 -2.73
CA LEU A 33 -1.89 7.74 -3.54
C LEU A 33 -0.51 8.32 -3.87
N ALA A 34 -0.44 9.57 -4.32
CA ALA A 34 0.82 10.24 -4.63
C ALA A 34 1.76 10.31 -3.41
N GLY A 35 1.22 10.56 -2.21
CA GLY A 35 2.00 10.54 -0.98
C GLY A 35 2.52 9.15 -0.61
N LEU A 36 1.72 8.10 -0.82
CA LEU A 36 2.13 6.72 -0.60
C LEU A 36 3.21 6.28 -1.59
N GLU A 37 3.06 6.62 -2.87
CA GLU A 37 4.06 6.33 -3.90
C GLU A 37 5.39 7.04 -3.63
N LEU A 38 5.34 8.31 -3.21
CA LEU A 38 6.53 9.06 -2.80
C LEU A 38 7.22 8.39 -1.61
N ALA A 39 6.48 8.01 -0.57
CA ALA A 39 7.05 7.35 0.60
C ALA A 39 7.69 5.99 0.24
N VAL A 40 7.06 5.21 -0.64
CA VAL A 40 7.63 3.95 -1.15
C VAL A 40 8.93 4.20 -1.91
N HIS A 41 8.96 5.22 -2.76
CA HIS A 41 10.17 5.62 -3.47
C HIS A 41 11.30 6.00 -2.50
N GLU A 42 11.03 6.88 -1.53
CA GLU A 42 12.01 7.33 -0.54
C GLU A 42 12.56 6.16 0.31
N VAL A 43 11.70 5.23 0.74
CA VAL A 43 12.12 4.03 1.50
C VAL A 43 13.01 3.14 0.64
N ASN A 44 12.68 2.95 -0.63
CA ASN A 44 13.47 2.12 -1.54
C ASN A 44 14.84 2.75 -1.85
N GLU A 45 14.89 4.06 -2.07
CA GLU A 45 16.15 4.80 -2.22
C GLU A 45 17.03 4.70 -0.96
N ALA A 46 16.43 4.62 0.22
CA ALA A 46 17.14 4.41 1.49
C ALA A 46 17.61 2.96 1.71
N GLY A 47 17.46 2.06 0.73
CA GLY A 47 17.86 0.65 0.81
C GLY A 47 16.75 -0.31 1.23
N GLY A 48 15.50 0.14 1.25
CA GLY A 48 14.33 -0.67 1.55
C GLY A 48 14.19 -1.04 3.03
N ILE A 49 13.28 -1.97 3.33
CA ILE A 49 13.02 -2.45 4.68
C ILE A 49 13.91 -3.66 4.95
N ALA A 50 14.91 -3.50 5.82
CA ALA A 50 15.91 -4.54 6.11
C ALA A 50 16.58 -5.08 4.83
N GLY A 51 16.87 -4.20 3.86
CA GLY A 51 17.48 -4.56 2.58
C GLY A 51 16.52 -5.14 1.54
N ARG A 52 15.21 -5.17 1.82
CA ARG A 52 14.17 -5.67 0.91
C ARG A 52 13.40 -4.51 0.30
N PRO A 53 13.13 -4.51 -1.02
CA PRO A 53 12.33 -3.46 -1.64
C PRO A 53 10.89 -3.49 -1.12
N LEU A 54 10.29 -2.31 -1.03
CA LEU A 54 8.89 -2.08 -0.71
C LEU A 54 8.08 -1.99 -2.00
N GLU A 55 6.95 -2.69 -2.05
CA GLU A 55 5.99 -2.66 -3.15
C GLU A 55 4.62 -2.23 -2.63
N LEU A 56 3.88 -1.47 -3.44
CA LEU A 56 2.55 -0.98 -3.12
C LEU A 56 1.51 -1.63 -4.02
N GLU A 57 0.50 -2.24 -3.41
CA GLU A 57 -0.64 -2.83 -4.10
C GLU A 57 -1.90 -2.02 -3.79
N VAL A 58 -2.40 -1.34 -4.82
CA VAL A 58 -3.48 -0.36 -4.65
C VAL A 58 -4.84 -1.01 -4.88
N ARG A 59 -5.82 -0.66 -4.05
CA ARG A 59 -7.24 -0.97 -4.22
C ARG A 59 -8.08 0.27 -4.03
N ASP A 60 -9.00 0.47 -4.96
CA ASP A 60 -9.95 1.57 -4.91
C ASP A 60 -11.17 1.18 -4.05
N THR A 61 -11.52 2.03 -3.08
CA THR A 61 -12.64 1.80 -2.16
C THR A 61 -13.93 2.49 -2.59
N ALA A 62 -13.86 3.51 -3.45
CA ALA A 62 -14.97 4.43 -3.74
C ALA A 62 -15.67 5.05 -2.51
N ALA A 63 -15.02 5.06 -1.34
CA ALA A 63 -15.67 5.37 -0.05
C ALA A 63 -16.86 4.44 0.31
N ASP A 64 -16.84 3.21 -0.21
CA ASP A 64 -17.83 2.18 0.03
C ASP A 64 -17.27 1.14 1.04
N PRO A 65 -17.93 0.91 2.19
CA PRO A 65 -17.46 -0.02 3.20
C PRO A 65 -17.41 -1.49 2.75
N GLU A 66 -18.34 -1.94 1.90
CA GLU A 66 -18.36 -3.32 1.40
C GLU A 66 -17.21 -3.54 0.42
N ARG A 67 -16.98 -2.57 -0.46
CA ARG A 67 -15.85 -2.60 -1.39
C ARG A 67 -14.50 -2.59 -0.67
N ALA A 68 -14.38 -1.84 0.41
CA ALA A 68 -13.17 -1.83 1.21
C ALA A 68 -12.94 -3.13 1.98
N ALA A 69 -13.99 -3.74 2.53
CA ALA A 69 -13.88 -5.06 3.15
C ALA A 69 -13.38 -6.11 2.15
N ALA A 70 -13.96 -6.13 0.94
CA ALA A 70 -13.50 -7.01 -0.14
C ALA A 70 -12.05 -6.71 -0.55
N ALA A 71 -11.66 -5.43 -0.64
CA ALA A 71 -10.30 -5.05 -0.94
C ALA A 71 -9.30 -5.50 0.15
N VAL A 72 -9.68 -5.46 1.43
CA VAL A 72 -8.85 -6.01 2.53
C VAL A 72 -8.67 -7.51 2.36
N ASP A 73 -9.74 -8.25 2.06
CA ASP A 73 -9.66 -9.70 1.83
C ASP A 73 -8.75 -10.04 0.63
N GLU A 74 -8.86 -9.29 -0.47
CA GLU A 74 -7.99 -9.43 -1.64
C GLU A 74 -6.52 -9.17 -1.29
N LEU A 75 -6.23 -8.11 -0.53
CA LEU A 75 -4.87 -7.75 -0.11
C LEU A 75 -4.30 -8.78 0.88
N ALA A 76 -5.13 -9.31 1.79
CA ALA A 76 -4.75 -10.37 2.70
C ALA A 76 -4.42 -11.66 1.94
N ALA A 77 -5.25 -12.05 0.97
CA ALA A 77 -4.99 -13.19 0.09
C ALA A 77 -3.74 -12.98 -0.78
N ALA A 78 -3.45 -11.74 -1.16
CA ALA A 78 -2.24 -11.36 -1.85
C ALA A 78 -0.99 -11.43 -0.95
N GLY A 79 -1.14 -11.54 0.38
CA GLY A 79 -0.02 -11.69 1.32
C GLY A 79 0.71 -10.38 1.61
N VAL A 80 0.01 -9.24 1.58
CA VAL A 80 0.60 -7.96 2.02
C VAL A 80 0.94 -8.01 3.51
N ALA A 81 2.04 -7.37 3.90
CA ALA A 81 2.51 -7.30 5.28
C ALA A 81 1.68 -6.34 6.15
N ALA A 82 1.08 -5.32 5.53
CA ALA A 82 0.20 -4.36 6.18
C ALA A 82 -0.70 -3.68 5.15
N VAL A 83 -1.79 -3.07 5.63
CA VAL A 83 -2.68 -2.22 4.86
C VAL A 83 -2.53 -0.77 5.36
N VAL A 84 -2.41 0.17 4.43
CA VAL A 84 -2.27 1.62 4.65
C VAL A 84 -3.33 2.38 3.84
N GLY A 85 -3.52 3.67 4.13
CA GLY A 85 -4.79 4.36 3.88
C GLY A 85 -5.65 4.33 5.16
N GLU A 86 -6.95 4.55 5.18
CA GLU A 86 -7.90 5.10 4.21
C GLU A 86 -8.15 6.59 4.52
N TYR A 87 -8.75 7.33 3.60
CA TYR A 87 -9.19 8.70 3.81
C TYR A 87 -10.52 8.82 4.56
N HIS A 88 -11.47 7.90 4.34
CA HIS A 88 -12.82 7.97 4.90
C HIS A 88 -12.96 7.08 6.14
N SER A 89 -13.28 7.68 7.29
CA SER A 89 -13.46 6.95 8.56
C SER A 89 -14.60 5.93 8.52
N VAL A 90 -15.63 6.14 7.68
CA VAL A 90 -16.73 5.18 7.47
C VAL A 90 -16.28 3.84 6.87
N VAL A 91 -15.09 3.83 6.27
CA VAL A 91 -14.51 2.71 5.53
C VAL A 91 -13.40 2.02 6.34
N ALA A 92 -12.80 2.71 7.31
CA ALA A 92 -11.81 2.15 8.22
C ALA A 92 -12.50 1.34 9.34
N ARG A 93 -12.65 0.03 9.14
CA ARG A 93 -13.20 -0.91 10.13
C ARG A 93 -12.28 -2.08 10.39
#